data_AF-A0A3D4H7C3-F1
#
_entry.id   AF-A0A3D4H7C3-F1
#
_cell.length_a   1.000
_cell.length_b   1.000
_cell.length_c   1.000
_cell.angle_alpha   90.00
_cell.angle_beta   90.00
_cell.angle_gamma   90.00
#
_symmetry.space_group_name_H-M   'P 1'
#
loop_
_entity.id
_entity.type
_entity.pdbx_description
1 polymer ?
#
loop_
_entity_poly.entity_id
_entity_poly.type
_entity_poly.pdbx_seq_one_letter_code
_entity_poly.pdbx_strand_id
1 'polypeptide(L)'
;MARLREFSLERFGYGGCNLDLMSRAPSKSFPENWSAPAKGFLALVGLVGGLISLANAQTEESADIQAKREQRDATVWKAEVAAEAYGESIVKFWDSLREAESPLQVFRTFSLGSVEKPNWTLNQRHPQGVFEFIHLAPRSGIQLLKSYQLQTMVNDFEQQGYELDQFDFRHSGFELQGNGIAISEIEFEINVSGPSHTLYRRSFRGIARIQWDPEADEEGIHHPSSITFLELKQFRRTGKKGFVTRDWLDSGVSNSP
;
A
#
# COMPACT_ATOMS: atom_id res chain seq x y z
N MET A 1 -4.76 24.50 -22.86
CA MET A 1 -5.18 23.21 -23.45
C MET A 1 -4.79 22.10 -22.50
N ALA A 2 -5.74 21.59 -21.73
CA ALA A 2 -5.52 20.57 -20.71
C ALA A 2 -5.28 19.21 -21.38
N ARG A 3 -4.15 18.57 -21.05
CA ARG A 3 -3.72 17.29 -21.60
C ARG A 3 -4.26 16.18 -20.70
N LEU A 4 -5.29 15.48 -21.15
CA LEU A 4 -5.77 14.25 -20.51
C LEU A 4 -4.65 13.22 -20.53
N ARG A 5 -4.13 12.87 -19.35
CA ARG A 5 -3.22 11.73 -19.16
C ARG A 5 -4.08 10.55 -18.73
N GLU A 6 -3.94 9.43 -19.43
CA GLU A 6 -4.52 8.14 -19.01
C GLU A 6 -3.88 7.72 -17.67
N PHE A 7 -4.72 7.45 -16.68
CA PHE A 7 -4.32 6.98 -15.35
C PHE A 7 -5.12 5.72 -15.02
N SER A 8 -4.41 4.66 -14.67
CA SER A 8 -4.99 3.37 -14.30
C SER A 8 -5.50 3.43 -12.86
N LEU A 9 -6.81 3.28 -12.69
CA LEU A 9 -7.48 3.03 -11.43
C LEU A 9 -7.36 1.55 -11.09
N GLU A 10 -6.39 1.17 -10.27
CA GLU A 10 -6.53 -0.06 -9.48
C GLU A 10 -7.14 0.33 -8.13
N ARG A 11 -8.43 0.05 -8.00
CA ARG A 11 -9.14 0.09 -6.71
C ARG A 11 -8.31 -0.66 -5.67
N PHE A 12 -8.23 -0.10 -4.47
CA PHE A 12 -7.80 -0.75 -3.23
C PHE A 12 -8.26 -2.21 -3.18
N GLY A 13 -7.37 -3.11 -3.60
CA GLY A 13 -7.57 -4.54 -3.60
C GLY A 13 -6.90 -5.08 -2.36
N TYR A 14 -7.65 -5.24 -1.28
CA TYR A 14 -7.26 -6.13 -0.19
C TYR A 14 -7.13 -7.53 -0.79
N GLY A 15 -5.91 -8.04 -0.83
CA GLY A 15 -5.57 -9.32 -1.44
C GLY A 15 -6.32 -10.46 -0.77
N GLY A 16 -7.30 -11.02 -1.49
CA GLY A 16 -7.91 -12.30 -1.15
C GLY A 16 -6.92 -13.43 -1.36
N CYS A 17 -6.69 -14.22 -0.30
CA CYS A 17 -6.02 -15.50 -0.41
C CYS A 17 -6.85 -16.47 -1.27
N ASN A 18 -6.20 -16.97 -2.32
CA ASN A 18 -6.65 -18.07 -3.16
C ASN A 18 -7.09 -19.28 -2.32
N LEU A 19 -8.33 -19.74 -2.50
CA LEU A 19 -8.69 -21.12 -2.20
C LEU A 19 -9.55 -21.62 -3.36
N ASP A 20 -8.93 -22.39 -4.25
CA ASP A 20 -9.69 -23.18 -5.21
C ASP A 20 -9.08 -24.58 -5.36
N LEU A 21 -9.98 -25.52 -5.61
CA LEU A 21 -9.79 -26.93 -5.98
C LEU A 21 -9.49 -27.92 -4.84
N MET A 22 -10.53 -28.61 -4.37
CA MET A 22 -10.89 -29.90 -4.98
C MET A 22 -12.23 -30.43 -4.47
N SER A 23 -13.14 -30.63 -5.42
CA SER A 23 -14.42 -31.31 -5.33
C SER A 23 -14.27 -32.83 -5.37
N ARG A 24 -15.05 -33.56 -4.56
CA ARG A 24 -15.65 -34.85 -4.97
C ARG A 24 -16.71 -35.34 -3.97
N ALA A 25 -17.98 -35.17 -4.35
CA ALA A 25 -19.07 -35.99 -3.85
C ALA A 25 -19.15 -37.29 -4.67
N PRO A 26 -19.68 -38.39 -4.09
CA PRO A 26 -20.40 -39.35 -4.90
C PRO A 26 -21.85 -39.51 -4.41
N SER A 27 -22.75 -39.36 -5.37
CA SER A 27 -24.14 -39.80 -5.37
C SER A 27 -24.24 -41.33 -5.41
N LYS A 28 -25.36 -41.87 -4.90
CA LYS A 28 -26.14 -43.04 -5.38
C LYS A 28 -27.16 -43.44 -4.30
N SER A 29 -28.42 -43.03 -4.45
CA SER A 29 -29.53 -43.83 -5.02
C SER A 29 -30.03 -44.96 -4.10
N PHE A 30 -31.18 -44.72 -3.49
CA PHE A 30 -32.08 -45.72 -2.90
C PHE A 30 -32.59 -46.69 -3.98
N PRO A 31 -32.97 -47.91 -3.56
CA PRO A 31 -34.27 -48.43 -3.99
C PRO A 31 -35.10 -49.02 -2.84
N GLU A 32 -36.41 -48.90 -3.00
CA GLU A 32 -37.49 -49.55 -2.24
C GLU A 32 -37.61 -51.04 -2.59
N ASN A 33 -37.77 -51.93 -1.59
CA ASN A 33 -38.99 -52.73 -1.34
C ASN A 33 -38.73 -53.97 -0.43
N TRP A 34 -39.73 -54.26 0.44
CA TRP A 34 -40.22 -55.55 0.99
C TRP A 34 -39.23 -56.53 1.71
N SER A 35 -39.54 -57.27 2.77
CA SER A 35 -40.69 -57.52 3.65
C SER A 35 -40.19 -58.31 4.90
N ALA A 36 -40.89 -58.26 6.03
CA ALA A 36 -40.55 -59.00 7.27
C ALA A 36 -40.86 -60.52 7.13
N PRO A 37 -40.30 -61.42 7.98
CA PRO A 37 -40.83 -61.58 9.35
C PRO A 37 -39.83 -61.97 10.47
N ALA A 38 -40.08 -61.39 11.64
CA ALA A 38 -40.22 -62.03 12.96
C ALA A 38 -39.06 -62.80 13.65
N LYS A 39 -38.85 -62.37 14.92
CA LYS A 39 -38.37 -63.09 16.13
C LYS A 39 -36.86 -63.11 16.42
N GLY A 40 -36.48 -62.49 17.54
CA GLY A 40 -35.21 -62.75 18.22
C GLY A 40 -34.75 -61.63 19.14
N PHE A 41 -35.23 -61.65 20.40
CA PHE A 41 -34.85 -60.79 21.52
C PHE A 41 -33.35 -60.93 21.86
N LEU A 42 -32.63 -59.83 22.13
CA LEU A 42 -31.67 -59.74 23.23
C LEU A 42 -31.31 -58.28 23.54
N ALA A 43 -31.37 -57.99 24.84
CA ALA A 43 -31.36 -56.67 25.43
C ALA A 43 -30.02 -55.93 25.30
N LEU A 44 -30.14 -54.64 25.03
CA LEU A 44 -29.09 -53.63 25.00
C LEU A 44 -29.26 -52.76 26.24
N VAL A 45 -28.39 -52.87 27.24
CA VAL A 45 -28.06 -51.76 28.18
C VAL A 45 -26.65 -52.00 28.70
N GLY A 46 -25.75 -51.06 28.42
CA GLY A 46 -24.38 -51.09 28.96
C GLY A 46 -23.34 -50.24 28.24
N LEU A 47 -23.72 -49.42 27.26
CA LEU A 47 -22.79 -48.55 26.53
C LEU A 47 -23.38 -47.14 26.37
N VAL A 48 -23.79 -46.52 27.49
CA VAL A 48 -24.20 -45.10 27.53
C VAL A 48 -23.14 -44.22 28.19
N GLY A 49 -22.21 -44.77 28.97
CA GLY A 49 -21.16 -43.98 29.64
C GLY A 49 -20.05 -43.44 28.72
N GLY A 50 -19.72 -44.16 27.63
CA GLY A 50 -18.56 -43.82 26.78
C GLY A 50 -18.84 -42.82 25.66
N LEU A 51 -20.09 -42.70 25.19
CA LEU A 51 -20.43 -41.84 24.04
C LEU A 51 -20.71 -40.38 24.45
N ILE A 52 -20.99 -40.11 25.72
CA ILE A 52 -21.25 -38.74 26.20
C ILE A 52 -19.93 -37.96 26.40
N SER A 53 -18.80 -38.61 26.71
CA SER A 53 -17.51 -37.91 26.88
C SER A 53 -16.84 -37.50 25.55
N LEU A 54 -17.04 -38.27 24.46
CA LEU A 54 -16.43 -37.98 23.16
C LEU A 54 -17.11 -36.80 22.42
N ALA A 55 -18.41 -36.59 22.62
CA ALA A 55 -19.13 -35.45 22.04
C ALA A 55 -18.74 -34.12 22.70
N ASN A 56 -18.52 -34.11 24.02
CA ASN A 56 -18.16 -32.88 24.74
C ASN A 56 -16.76 -32.37 24.34
N ALA A 57 -15.78 -33.26 24.18
CA ALA A 57 -14.42 -32.87 23.77
C ALA A 57 -14.36 -32.26 22.35
N GLN A 58 -15.16 -32.78 21.40
CA GLN A 58 -15.26 -32.22 20.03
C GLN A 58 -15.97 -30.86 19.99
N THR A 59 -16.90 -30.62 20.91
CA THR A 59 -17.62 -29.35 21.00
C THR A 59 -16.76 -28.27 21.67
N GLU A 60 -15.94 -28.65 22.66
CA GLU A 60 -14.99 -27.76 23.33
C GLU A 60 -13.84 -27.33 22.40
N GLU A 61 -13.28 -28.24 21.60
CA GLU A 61 -12.24 -27.91 20.60
C GLU A 61 -12.79 -27.01 19.49
N SER A 62 -14.02 -27.25 19.04
CA SER A 62 -14.71 -26.38 18.06
C SER A 62 -15.04 -25.00 18.64
N ALA A 63 -15.44 -24.94 19.91
CA ALA A 63 -15.71 -23.68 20.61
C ALA A 63 -14.43 -22.86 20.87
N ASP A 64 -13.31 -23.51 21.18
CA ASP A 64 -12.00 -22.85 21.33
C ASP A 64 -11.50 -22.31 19.98
N ILE A 65 -11.66 -23.06 18.89
CA ILE A 65 -11.36 -22.57 17.53
C ILE A 65 -12.26 -21.38 17.15
N GLN A 66 -13.55 -21.44 17.49
CA GLN A 66 -14.51 -20.38 17.20
C GLN A 66 -14.23 -19.11 18.02
N ALA A 67 -13.95 -19.25 19.32
CA ALA A 67 -13.56 -18.14 20.18
C ALA A 67 -12.23 -17.50 19.72
N LYS A 68 -11.26 -18.31 19.26
CA LYS A 68 -10.02 -17.81 18.65
C LYS A 68 -10.25 -17.09 17.32
N ARG A 69 -11.24 -17.51 16.52
CA ARG A 69 -11.65 -16.82 15.28
C ARG A 69 -12.30 -15.48 15.60
N GLU A 70 -13.26 -15.46 16.51
CA GLU A 70 -13.95 -14.24 16.95
C GLU A 70 -12.97 -13.21 17.56
N GLN A 71 -12.01 -13.68 18.36
CA GLN A 71 -10.96 -12.82 18.91
C GLN A 71 -10.02 -12.26 17.83
N ARG A 72 -9.67 -13.06 16.82
CA ARG A 72 -8.85 -12.63 15.69
C ARG A 72 -9.61 -11.65 14.79
N ASP A 73 -10.85 -11.94 14.47
CA ASP A 73 -11.73 -11.07 13.66
C ASP A 73 -11.93 -9.72 14.35
N ALA A 74 -12.16 -9.71 15.67
CA ALA A 74 -12.25 -8.48 16.45
C ALA A 74 -10.96 -7.64 16.43
N THR A 75 -9.79 -8.30 16.41
CA THR A 75 -8.49 -7.62 16.42
C THR A 75 -8.11 -7.11 15.02
N VAL A 76 -8.34 -7.93 13.98
CA VAL A 76 -8.08 -7.57 12.58
C VAL A 76 -9.01 -6.43 12.16
N TRP A 77 -10.30 -6.52 12.48
CA TRP A 77 -11.27 -5.46 12.18
C TRP A 77 -10.89 -4.14 12.86
N LYS A 78 -10.45 -4.18 14.12
CA LYS A 78 -9.99 -2.98 14.83
C LYS A 78 -8.76 -2.35 14.18
N ALA A 79 -7.83 -3.16 13.67
CA ALA A 79 -6.66 -2.67 12.95
C ALA A 79 -7.03 -2.10 11.58
N GLU A 80 -7.99 -2.71 10.87
CA GLU A 80 -8.44 -2.26 9.55
C GLU A 80 -9.20 -0.93 9.62
N VAL A 81 -10.12 -0.77 10.57
CA VAL A 81 -10.82 0.50 10.81
C VAL A 81 -9.84 1.61 11.22
N ALA A 82 -8.84 1.27 12.05
CA ALA A 82 -7.79 2.23 12.39
C ALA A 82 -6.97 2.62 11.15
N ALA A 83 -6.54 1.64 10.34
CA ALA A 83 -5.78 1.87 9.12
C ALA A 83 -6.52 2.77 8.12
N GLU A 84 -7.86 2.65 8.03
CA GLU A 84 -8.71 3.53 7.21
C GLU A 84 -8.66 4.99 7.69
N ALA A 85 -8.79 5.22 9.01
CA ALA A 85 -8.74 6.56 9.59
C ALA A 85 -7.40 7.28 9.34
N TYR A 86 -6.27 6.58 9.50
CA TYR A 86 -4.95 7.14 9.17
C TYR A 86 -4.73 7.26 7.65
N GLY A 87 -5.37 6.40 6.86
CA GLY A 87 -5.32 6.43 5.40
C GLY A 87 -5.96 7.68 4.80
N GLU A 88 -6.95 8.27 5.47
CA GLU A 88 -7.63 9.49 4.99
C GLU A 88 -6.65 10.66 4.78
N SER A 89 -5.69 10.83 5.67
CA SER A 89 -4.65 11.86 5.56
C SER A 89 -3.80 11.70 4.28
N ILE A 90 -3.53 10.46 3.89
CA ILE A 90 -2.75 10.12 2.69
C ILE A 90 -3.58 10.39 1.45
N VAL A 91 -4.87 10.06 1.48
CA VAL A 91 -5.82 10.39 0.40
C VAL A 91 -5.92 11.91 0.23
N LYS A 92 -6.09 12.67 1.32
CA LYS A 92 -6.11 14.15 1.27
C LYS A 92 -4.82 14.72 0.68
N PHE A 93 -3.66 14.16 1.05
CA PHE A 93 -2.38 14.55 0.46
C PHE A 93 -2.32 14.27 -1.05
N TRP A 94 -2.76 13.07 -1.45
CA TRP A 94 -2.79 12.65 -2.86
C TRP A 94 -3.73 13.52 -3.70
N ASP A 95 -4.92 13.82 -3.19
CA ASP A 95 -5.88 14.71 -3.84
C ASP A 95 -5.32 16.14 -3.96
N SER A 96 -4.67 16.65 -2.91
CA SER A 96 -4.02 17.97 -2.95
C SER A 96 -2.95 18.03 -4.04
N LEU A 97 -2.14 16.98 -4.21
CA LEU A 97 -1.14 16.89 -5.29
C LEU A 97 -1.78 16.90 -6.68
N ARG A 98 -2.95 16.29 -6.82
CA ARG A 98 -3.68 16.15 -8.08
C ARG A 98 -4.37 17.45 -8.50
N GLU A 99 -4.89 18.21 -7.53
CA GLU A 99 -5.60 19.46 -7.76
C GLU A 99 -4.66 20.66 -7.93
N ALA A 100 -3.46 20.59 -7.37
CA ALA A 100 -2.50 21.69 -7.41
C ALA A 100 -1.95 21.96 -8.83
N GLU A 101 -1.92 23.23 -9.22
CA GLU A 101 -1.22 23.67 -10.43
C GLU A 101 0.29 23.44 -10.36
N SER A 102 0.86 23.57 -9.16
CA SER A 102 2.25 23.22 -8.87
C SER A 102 2.30 22.17 -7.74
N PRO A 103 2.35 20.87 -8.08
CA PRO A 103 2.35 19.79 -7.09
C PRO A 103 3.52 19.86 -6.10
N LEU A 104 4.67 20.42 -6.50
CA LEU A 104 5.81 20.62 -5.59
C LEU A 104 5.50 21.60 -4.46
N GLN A 105 4.55 22.52 -4.64
CA GLN A 105 4.12 23.42 -3.55
C GLN A 105 3.36 22.67 -2.46
N VAL A 106 2.63 21.62 -2.79
CA VAL A 106 1.90 20.80 -1.81
C VAL A 106 2.88 20.12 -0.84
N PHE A 107 4.02 19.62 -1.34
CA PHE A 107 5.08 19.07 -0.48
C PHE A 107 5.68 20.10 0.50
N ARG A 108 5.51 21.40 0.24
CA ARG A 108 5.98 22.48 1.13
C ARG A 108 4.93 22.87 2.17
N THR A 109 3.65 22.88 1.79
CA THR A 109 2.57 23.38 2.63
C THR A 109 1.91 22.29 3.47
N PHE A 110 1.92 21.04 2.99
CA PHE A 110 1.31 19.94 3.70
C PHE A 110 2.10 19.59 4.97
N SER A 111 1.38 19.28 6.05
CA SER A 111 1.99 18.94 7.34
C SER A 111 2.53 17.51 7.31
N LEU A 112 3.80 17.34 6.93
CA LEU A 112 4.48 16.03 6.85
C LEU A 112 5.33 15.70 8.10
N GLY A 113 5.18 16.50 9.16
CA GLY A 113 6.00 16.36 10.37
C GLY A 113 7.50 16.49 10.08
N SER A 114 8.29 15.62 10.70
CA SER A 114 9.74 15.53 10.47
C SER A 114 10.09 14.41 9.49
N VAL A 115 10.77 14.73 8.39
CA VAL A 115 11.08 13.76 7.32
C VAL A 115 12.56 13.42 7.32
N GLU A 116 12.91 12.14 7.26
CA GLU A 116 14.29 11.68 7.15
C GLU A 116 15.01 12.34 5.96
N LYS A 117 16.21 12.88 6.23
CA LYS A 117 17.08 13.46 5.21
C LYS A 117 17.69 12.33 4.37
N PRO A 118 17.45 12.30 3.05
CA PRO A 118 18.07 11.28 2.23
C PRO A 118 19.58 11.45 2.15
N ASN A 119 20.34 10.37 2.36
CA ASN A 119 21.77 10.32 2.16
C ASN A 119 22.11 9.42 0.97
N TRP A 120 22.31 10.04 -0.20
CA TRP A 120 22.46 9.33 -1.46
C TRP A 120 23.87 8.80 -1.67
N THR A 121 23.99 7.49 -1.88
CA THR A 121 25.22 6.83 -2.32
C THR A 121 25.01 6.19 -3.68
N LEU A 122 25.95 6.36 -4.60
CA LEU A 122 25.88 5.70 -5.90
C LEU A 122 25.98 4.18 -5.70
N ASN A 123 24.95 3.45 -6.11
CA ASN A 123 24.88 2.00 -6.00
C ASN A 123 25.34 1.32 -7.29
N GLN A 124 24.67 1.65 -8.40
CA GLN A 124 24.89 0.98 -9.68
C GLN A 124 24.81 1.96 -10.85
N ARG A 125 25.60 1.68 -11.89
CA ARG A 125 25.49 2.31 -13.20
C ARG A 125 24.78 1.35 -14.13
N HIS A 126 23.65 1.79 -14.68
CA HIS A 126 22.88 1.05 -15.65
C HIS A 126 23.22 1.53 -17.07
N PRO A 127 22.93 0.72 -18.12
CA PRO A 127 23.07 1.16 -19.50
C PRO A 127 22.28 2.43 -19.81
N GLN A 128 22.61 3.08 -20.93
CA GLN A 128 21.89 4.26 -21.44
C GLN A 128 21.91 5.49 -20.49
N GLY A 129 22.97 5.63 -19.69
CA GLY A 129 23.19 6.81 -18.86
C GLY A 129 22.24 6.91 -17.66
N VAL A 130 21.76 5.77 -17.16
CA VAL A 130 20.95 5.67 -15.94
C VAL A 130 21.84 5.34 -14.75
N PHE A 131 21.68 6.08 -13.67
CA PHE A 131 22.45 5.94 -12.43
C PHE A 131 21.51 5.68 -11.28
N GLU A 132 21.76 4.62 -10.54
CA GLU A 132 21.02 4.26 -9.35
C GLU A 132 21.78 4.71 -8.10
N PHE A 133 21.10 5.47 -7.25
CA PHE A 133 21.55 5.87 -5.94
C PHE A 133 20.64 5.23 -4.90
N ILE A 134 21.21 4.78 -3.79
CA ILE A 134 20.47 4.27 -2.65
C ILE A 134 20.65 5.21 -1.46
N HIS A 135 19.61 5.34 -0.67
CA HIS A 135 19.68 5.94 0.65
C HIS A 135 20.39 4.96 1.60
N LEU A 136 21.42 5.44 2.29
CA LEU A 136 22.05 4.71 3.39
C LEU A 136 22.01 5.58 4.64
N ALA A 137 21.27 5.11 5.65
CA ALA A 137 21.20 5.76 6.94
C ALA A 137 22.63 5.99 7.48
N PRO A 138 22.99 7.23 7.88
CA PRO A 138 24.32 7.51 8.39
C PRO A 138 24.64 6.70 9.65
N ARG A 139 25.91 6.32 9.83
CA ARG A 139 26.36 5.64 11.08
C ARG A 139 26.13 6.49 12.33
N SER A 140 26.06 7.82 12.18
CA SER A 140 25.75 8.77 13.25
C SER A 140 24.27 8.78 13.67
N GLY A 141 23.43 7.98 13.02
CA GLY A 141 21.98 7.95 13.23
C GLY A 141 21.20 8.66 12.13
N ILE A 142 19.89 8.41 12.11
CA ILE A 142 18.93 9.03 11.19
C ILE A 142 18.88 10.53 11.47
N GLN A 143 19.04 11.34 10.42
CA GLN A 143 18.86 12.78 10.49
C GLN A 143 17.46 13.13 10.02
N LEU A 144 16.62 13.67 10.89
CA LEU A 144 15.30 14.18 10.53
C LEU A 144 15.37 15.66 10.12
N LEU A 145 14.73 16.00 9.02
CA LEU A 145 14.47 17.35 8.55
C LEU A 145 13.20 17.87 9.19
N LYS A 146 13.28 19.04 9.84
CA LYS A 146 12.10 19.80 10.24
C LYS A 146 11.40 20.38 9.01
N SER A 147 10.13 20.78 9.17
CA SER A 147 9.29 21.30 8.07
C SER A 147 9.98 22.41 7.25
N TYR A 148 10.65 23.37 7.89
CA TYR A 148 11.37 24.44 7.16
C TYR A 148 12.55 23.93 6.32
N GLN A 149 13.25 22.88 6.78
CA GLN A 149 14.38 22.28 6.06
C GLN A 149 13.88 21.47 4.87
N LEU A 150 12.78 20.75 5.05
CA LEU A 150 12.08 20.06 3.97
C LEU A 150 11.60 21.06 2.91
N GLN A 151 10.95 22.15 3.32
CA GLN A 151 10.50 23.21 2.44
C GLN A 151 11.67 23.82 1.64
N THR A 152 12.80 24.07 2.30
CA THR A 152 14.01 24.56 1.64
C THR A 152 14.50 23.57 0.59
N MET A 153 14.59 22.28 0.94
CA MET A 153 15.01 21.23 0.02
C MET A 153 14.08 21.16 -1.21
N VAL A 154 12.76 21.21 -1.02
CA VAL A 154 11.78 21.18 -2.12
C VAL A 154 11.87 22.44 -2.99
N ASN A 155 12.03 23.61 -2.37
CA ASN A 155 12.23 24.86 -3.09
C ASN A 155 13.51 24.85 -3.94
N ASP A 156 14.59 24.20 -3.47
CA ASP A 156 15.79 24.03 -4.30
C ASP A 156 15.51 23.21 -5.56
N PHE A 157 14.62 22.21 -5.51
CA PHE A 157 14.18 21.47 -6.70
C PHE A 157 13.39 22.36 -7.66
N GLU A 158 12.43 23.15 -7.14
CA GLU A 158 11.62 24.07 -7.92
C GLU A 158 12.50 25.15 -8.59
N GLN A 159 13.45 25.75 -7.86
CA GLN A 159 14.40 26.74 -8.38
C GLN A 159 15.38 26.15 -9.41
N GLN A 160 15.72 24.87 -9.27
CA GLN A 160 16.47 24.13 -10.29
C GLN A 160 15.60 23.78 -11.51
N GLY A 161 14.33 24.18 -11.55
CA GLY A 161 13.38 23.98 -12.65
C GLY A 161 12.84 22.55 -12.73
N TYR A 162 12.87 21.78 -11.64
CA TYR A 162 12.24 20.46 -11.65
C TYR A 162 10.72 20.58 -11.58
N GLU A 163 10.04 19.73 -12.32
CA GLU A 163 8.59 19.59 -12.33
C GLU A 163 8.21 18.16 -11.95
N LEU A 164 7.09 18.00 -11.24
CA LEU A 164 6.54 16.69 -10.89
C LEU A 164 5.81 16.10 -12.11
N ASP A 165 6.36 15.02 -12.67
CA ASP A 165 5.76 14.36 -13.84
C ASP A 165 4.67 13.37 -13.43
N GLN A 166 4.95 12.55 -12.43
CA GLN A 166 4.10 11.45 -11.98
C GLN A 166 4.42 11.17 -10.52
N PHE A 167 3.39 10.78 -9.78
CA PHE A 167 3.51 10.26 -8.44
C PHE A 167 2.53 9.08 -8.27
N ASP A 168 2.91 8.12 -7.46
CA ASP A 168 2.09 6.98 -7.07
C ASP A 168 2.40 6.63 -5.62
N PHE A 169 1.36 6.29 -4.87
CA PHE A 169 1.43 5.97 -3.45
C PHE A 169 0.51 4.78 -3.17
N ARG A 170 1.04 3.75 -2.54
CA ARG A 170 0.33 2.53 -2.21
C ARG A 170 0.51 2.21 -0.73
N HIS A 171 -0.60 2.07 -0.02
CA HIS A 171 -0.57 1.61 1.37
C HIS A 171 -0.19 0.13 1.40
N SER A 172 0.99 -0.19 1.94
CA SER A 172 1.54 -1.54 1.94
C SER A 172 1.43 -2.24 3.31
N GLY A 173 1.30 -1.48 4.40
CA GLY A 173 1.18 -2.05 5.75
C GLY A 173 0.75 -1.05 6.80
N PHE A 174 0.16 -1.54 7.88
CA PHE A 174 -0.26 -0.75 9.03
C PHE A 174 -0.02 -1.53 10.33
N GLU A 175 0.46 -0.84 11.35
CA GLU A 175 0.67 -1.39 12.69
C GLU A 175 0.19 -0.37 13.73
N LEU A 176 -0.65 -0.82 14.66
CA LEU A 176 -0.97 -0.08 15.88
C LEU A 176 -0.21 -0.72 17.04
N GLN A 177 0.78 -0.02 17.58
CA GLN A 177 1.56 -0.50 18.71
C GLN A 177 0.76 -0.47 20.00
N GLY A 178 1.13 -1.32 20.97
CA GLY A 178 0.42 -1.42 22.26
C GLY A 178 0.44 -0.14 23.11
N ASN A 179 1.30 0.83 22.78
CA ASN A 179 1.36 2.17 23.38
C ASN A 179 0.43 3.19 22.69
N GLY A 180 -0.34 2.78 21.68
CA GLY A 180 -1.24 3.64 20.90
C GLY A 180 -0.58 4.35 19.72
N ILE A 181 0.72 4.15 19.48
CA ILE A 181 1.40 4.74 18.31
C ILE A 181 1.01 3.95 17.06
N ALA A 182 0.44 4.65 16.08
CA ALA A 182 0.13 4.10 14.78
C ALA A 182 1.29 4.31 13.80
N ILE A 183 1.54 3.31 12.98
CA ILE A 183 2.58 3.30 11.96
C ILE A 183 1.98 2.79 10.65
N SER A 184 2.18 3.56 9.58
CA SER A 184 1.85 3.14 8.22
C SER A 184 3.12 2.94 7.39
N GLU A 185 3.08 1.98 6.48
CA GLU A 185 4.09 1.77 5.45
C GLU A 185 3.48 2.10 4.08
N ILE A 186 4.09 3.06 3.39
CA ILE A 186 3.64 3.54 2.09
C ILE A 186 4.75 3.30 1.07
N GLU A 187 4.47 2.43 0.11
CA GLU A 187 5.29 2.35 -1.08
C GLU A 187 4.99 3.54 -1.98
N PHE A 188 6.03 4.19 -2.50
CA PHE A 188 5.87 5.35 -3.35
C PHE A 188 6.80 5.32 -4.56
N GLU A 189 6.31 5.90 -5.65
CA GLU A 189 7.12 6.27 -6.81
C GLU A 189 6.85 7.72 -7.17
N ILE A 190 7.89 8.53 -7.23
CA ILE A 190 7.83 9.94 -7.61
C ILE A 190 8.80 10.19 -8.76
N ASN A 191 8.29 10.62 -9.89
CA ASN A 191 9.05 10.98 -11.07
C ASN A 191 9.04 12.50 -11.26
N VAL A 192 10.23 13.09 -11.39
CA VAL A 192 10.42 14.50 -11.69
C VAL A 192 11.25 14.67 -12.95
N SER A 193 10.90 15.65 -13.78
CA SER A 193 11.71 16.10 -14.91
C SER A 193 12.41 17.39 -14.57
N GLY A 194 13.64 17.58 -15.06
CA GLY A 194 14.43 18.81 -14.85
C GLY A 194 14.53 19.64 -16.13
N PRO A 195 14.99 20.89 -16.05
CA PRO A 195 15.04 21.79 -17.21
C PRO A 195 16.26 21.49 -18.10
N SER A 196 17.26 20.77 -17.57
CA SER A 196 18.51 20.49 -18.27
C SER A 196 18.48 19.15 -19.01
N HIS A 197 19.02 19.15 -20.23
CA HIS A 197 19.24 17.97 -21.06
C HIS A 197 20.28 16.99 -20.48
N THR A 198 21.07 17.39 -19.47
CA THR A 198 22.07 16.52 -18.84
C THR A 198 21.51 15.72 -17.66
N LEU A 199 20.46 16.19 -16.98
CA LEU A 199 19.82 15.55 -15.82
C LEU A 199 18.31 15.66 -15.95
N TYR A 200 17.79 15.18 -17.09
CA TYR A 200 16.43 15.48 -17.50
C TYR A 200 15.36 14.74 -16.68
N ARG A 201 15.66 13.58 -16.08
CA ARG A 201 14.67 12.83 -15.29
C ARG A 201 15.29 12.23 -14.03
N ARG A 202 14.58 12.38 -12.92
CA ARG A 202 14.85 11.68 -11.67
C ARG A 202 13.61 10.89 -11.24
N SER A 203 13.81 9.68 -10.74
CA SER A 203 12.77 8.86 -10.13
C SER A 203 13.18 8.56 -8.70
N PHE A 204 12.28 8.73 -7.76
CA PHE A 204 12.43 8.35 -6.35
C PHE A 204 11.46 7.21 -6.09
N ARG A 205 11.96 6.11 -5.55
CA ARG A 205 11.16 4.91 -5.28
C ARG A 205 11.53 4.35 -3.92
N GLY A 206 10.57 3.88 -3.17
CA GLY A 206 10.86 3.36 -1.85
C GLY A 206 9.64 3.04 -1.03
N ILE A 207 9.91 2.70 0.23
CA ILE A 207 8.90 2.46 1.26
C ILE A 207 9.14 3.46 2.38
N ALA A 208 8.19 4.37 2.54
CA ALA A 208 8.15 5.32 3.63
C ALA A 208 7.42 4.69 4.82
N ARG A 209 8.03 4.79 6.01
CA ARG A 209 7.41 4.44 7.28
C ARG A 209 6.98 5.74 7.95
N ILE A 210 5.68 5.92 8.08
CA ILE A 210 5.03 7.07 8.69
C ILE A 210 4.66 6.71 10.11
N GLN A 211 5.16 7.47 11.08
CA GLN A 211 4.66 7.44 12.45
C GLN A 211 3.67 8.58 12.62
N TRP A 212 2.45 8.26 13.04
CA TRP A 212 1.38 9.23 13.20
C TRP A 212 1.41 9.88 14.58
N ASP A 213 0.93 11.12 14.66
CA ASP A 213 0.57 11.72 15.94
C ASP A 213 -0.64 10.98 16.53
N PRO A 214 -0.65 10.75 17.87
CA PRO A 214 -1.69 9.96 18.53
C PRO A 214 -3.06 10.66 18.55
N GLU A 215 -3.06 11.98 18.43
CA GLU A 215 -4.26 12.81 18.42
C GLU A 215 -4.57 13.24 16.99
N ALA A 216 -5.84 13.12 16.61
CA ALA A 216 -6.36 13.71 15.39
C ALA A 216 -6.64 15.21 15.60
N ASP A 217 -6.69 15.97 14.52
CA ASP A 217 -7.12 17.36 14.55
C ASP A 217 -8.64 17.51 14.75
N GLU A 218 -9.14 18.75 14.73
CA GLU A 218 -10.56 19.07 14.90
C GLU A 218 -11.45 18.44 13.80
N GLU A 219 -10.89 18.08 12.65
CA GLU A 219 -11.58 17.41 11.54
C GLU A 219 -11.49 15.87 11.62
N GLY A 220 -10.82 15.32 12.64
CA GLY A 220 -10.59 13.89 12.78
C GLY A 220 -9.43 13.35 11.92
N ILE A 221 -8.59 14.23 11.37
CA ILE A 221 -7.45 13.84 10.52
C ILE A 221 -6.19 13.67 11.37
N HIS A 222 -5.53 12.53 11.18
CA HIS A 222 -4.26 12.26 11.83
C HIS A 222 -3.10 12.87 11.03
N HIS A 223 -2.18 13.54 11.72
CA HIS A 223 -1.01 14.14 11.06
C HIS A 223 0.22 13.25 11.24
N PRO A 224 1.09 13.16 10.22
CA PRO A 224 2.40 12.52 10.37
C PRO A 224 3.25 13.26 11.41
N SER A 225 3.72 12.53 12.42
CA SER A 225 4.72 13.02 13.38
C SER A 225 6.11 12.96 12.76
N SER A 226 6.44 11.82 12.15
CA SER A 226 7.70 11.62 11.44
C SER A 226 7.58 10.63 10.29
N ILE A 227 8.42 10.80 9.28
CA ILE A 227 8.52 9.94 8.10
C ILE A 227 9.97 9.49 7.97
N THR A 228 10.18 8.18 7.95
CA THR A 228 11.49 7.54 7.73
C THR A 228 11.43 6.63 6.52
N PHE A 229 12.56 6.19 5.99
CA PHE A 229 12.60 5.32 4.81
C PHE A 229 13.16 3.94 5.15
N LEU A 230 12.35 2.90 4.95
CA LEU A 230 12.83 1.52 5.01
C LEU A 230 13.69 1.20 3.78
N GLU A 231 13.22 1.65 2.63
CA GLU A 231 13.96 1.63 1.37
C GLU A 231 13.76 2.97 0.67
N LEU A 232 14.85 3.51 0.10
CA LEU A 232 14.76 4.69 -0.74
C LEU A 232 15.85 4.65 -1.81
N LYS A 233 15.42 4.62 -3.06
CA LYS A 233 16.25 4.60 -4.26
C LYS A 233 15.97 5.82 -5.10
N GLN A 234 17.00 6.33 -5.75
CA GLN A 234 16.91 7.39 -6.73
C GLN A 234 17.55 6.95 -8.03
N PHE A 235 16.80 7.01 -9.11
CA PHE A 235 17.31 6.82 -10.46
C PHE A 235 17.50 8.18 -11.10
N ARG A 236 18.71 8.46 -11.61
CA ARG A 236 19.00 9.66 -12.41
C ARG A 236 19.30 9.23 -13.82
N ARG A 237 18.60 9.81 -14.79
CA ARG A 237 18.90 9.60 -16.20
C ARG A 237 19.56 10.83 -16.80
N THR A 238 20.64 10.59 -17.52
CA THR A 238 21.36 11.59 -18.30
C THR A 238 21.20 11.28 -19.79
N GLY A 239 21.19 12.32 -20.64
CA GLY A 239 21.18 12.18 -22.10
C GLY A 239 19.87 12.59 -22.78
N LYS A 240 19.89 12.56 -24.12
CA LYS A 240 18.77 13.04 -24.96
C LYS A 240 17.52 12.19 -24.78
N LYS A 241 16.35 12.84 -24.86
CA LYS A 241 15.04 12.19 -24.82
C LYS A 241 14.98 11.15 -25.94
N GLY A 242 14.72 9.88 -25.58
CA GLY A 242 14.66 8.78 -26.55
C GLY A 242 13.46 8.88 -27.50
N PHE A 243 12.39 9.55 -27.08
CA PHE A 243 11.18 9.73 -27.85
C PHE A 243 10.76 11.20 -27.83
N VAL A 244 10.61 11.81 -29.00
CA VAL A 244 10.00 13.13 -29.17
C VAL A 244 8.53 12.93 -29.50
N THR A 245 7.64 13.67 -28.85
CA THR A 245 6.24 13.73 -29.26
C THR A 245 6.21 14.32 -30.66
N ARG A 246 5.71 13.57 -31.63
CA ARG A 246 5.31 14.11 -32.92
C ARG A 246 3.80 14.34 -32.84
N ASP A 247 3.40 15.60 -32.96
CA ASP A 247 1.99 15.91 -33.23
C ASP A 247 1.72 15.45 -34.66
N TRP A 248 1.01 14.32 -34.78
CA TRP A 248 0.72 13.70 -36.08
C TRP A 248 -0.58 14.24 -36.71
N LEU A 249 -1.25 15.18 -36.03
CA LEU A 249 -2.49 15.82 -36.48
C LEU A 249 -2.27 17.32 -36.66
N ASP A 250 -1.38 17.68 -37.57
CA ASP A 250 -1.46 18.98 -38.24
C ASP A 250 -1.68 18.68 -39.72
N SER A 251 -2.94 18.39 -40.07
CA SER A 251 -3.38 18.22 -41.45
C SER A 251 -3.45 19.60 -42.13
N GLY A 252 -2.31 20.28 -42.20
CA GLY A 252 -2.08 21.44 -43.04
C GLY A 252 -1.72 21.00 -44.45
N VAL A 253 -2.58 20.21 -45.10
CA VAL A 253 -2.53 20.08 -46.57
C VAL A 253 -3.36 21.22 -47.14
N SER A 254 -2.75 22.39 -47.25
CA SER A 254 -3.18 23.45 -48.15
C SER A 254 -2.10 23.62 -49.22
N ASN A 255 -2.11 22.73 -50.20
CA ASN A 255 -1.49 22.99 -51.49
C ASN A 255 -2.50 22.64 -52.57
N SER A 256 -3.18 23.67 -53.08
CA SER A 256 -3.81 23.74 -54.39
C SER A 256 -3.78 25.22 -54.83
N PRO A 257 -3.63 25.57 -56.11
CA PRO A 257 -3.28 24.76 -57.29
C PRO A 257 -1.83 24.97 -57.78
#